data_AF-A0A1I5YFP2-F1
#
_entry.id   AF-A0A1I5YFP2-F1
#
_cell.length_a   1.000
_cell.length_b   1.000
_cell.length_c   1.000
_cell.angle_alpha   90.00
_cell.angle_beta   90.00
_cell.angle_gamma   90.00
#
_symmetry.space_group_name_H-M   'P 1'
#
loop_
_entity.id
_entity.type
_entity.pdbx_description
1 polymer ?
#
loop_
_entity_poly.entity_id
_entity_poly.type
_entity_poly.pdbx_seq_one_letter_code
_entity_poly.pdbx_strand_id
1 'polypeptide(L)'
;MRIKTRGGHALAALALTTALVGLGAATPAMAVPSMPTEATTAAAECCTQGKTLSVHWVRQATSYWCGPATAHIVLSARMSKPPTQHQLKGMAENDGGTHRTEMRAALNKHLNTGWYEIKTAKSGFHNDVVYDVKRGYAVAAGILVRPGGPRPPGYPSNQTVDHWVAVIGYDGDRILVADPVSGRPGFGNVPKKYWVSASSFTRYLKVYVA
;
A
#
# COMPACT_ATOMS: atom_id res chain seq x y z
N MET A 1 -23.63 -31.55 -8.46
CA MET A 1 -23.72 -32.39 -7.24
C MET A 1 -24.29 -31.52 -6.12
N ARG A 2 -25.55 -31.75 -5.73
CA ARG A 2 -26.27 -31.03 -4.67
C ARG A 2 -26.06 -31.76 -3.35
N ILE A 3 -25.76 -31.04 -2.26
CA ILE A 3 -26.19 -31.46 -0.92
C ILE A 3 -26.73 -30.23 -0.18
N LYS A 4 -27.97 -30.39 0.26
CA LYS A 4 -28.81 -29.47 1.04
C LYS A 4 -29.09 -30.21 2.34
N THR A 5 -28.89 -29.58 3.49
CA THR A 5 -29.41 -30.07 4.77
C THR A 5 -30.21 -28.96 5.46
N ARG A 6 -31.38 -29.37 5.97
CA ARG A 6 -32.41 -28.62 6.69
C ARG A 6 -32.48 -29.17 8.12
N GLY A 7 -33.02 -28.36 9.03
CA GLY A 7 -33.66 -28.80 10.29
C GLY A 7 -32.87 -28.40 11.53
N GLY A 8 -33.44 -27.85 12.60
CA GLY A 8 -34.85 -27.64 12.95
C GLY A 8 -34.96 -26.72 14.17
N HIS A 9 -36.19 -26.28 14.44
CA HIS A 9 -36.58 -25.35 15.50
C HIS A 9 -36.68 -26.01 16.89
N ALA A 10 -36.44 -25.26 17.96
CA ALA A 10 -37.11 -25.45 19.25
C ALA A 10 -37.19 -24.12 20.02
N LEU A 11 -38.38 -23.87 20.57
CA LEU A 11 -38.84 -22.69 21.30
C LEU A 11 -38.58 -22.81 22.81
N ALA A 12 -38.50 -21.63 23.43
CA ALA A 12 -39.01 -21.26 24.77
C ALA A 12 -38.42 -21.88 26.04
N ALA A 13 -37.99 -21.02 26.97
CA ALA A 13 -38.66 -20.85 28.27
C ALA A 13 -38.09 -19.64 29.05
N LEU A 14 -39.01 -18.86 29.59
CA LEU A 14 -38.86 -17.74 30.51
C LEU A 14 -38.79 -18.30 31.94
N ALA A 15 -37.88 -17.82 32.79
CA ALA A 15 -38.07 -17.87 34.25
C ALA A 15 -37.29 -16.74 34.94
N LEU A 16 -38.05 -15.92 35.65
CA LEU A 16 -37.65 -14.82 36.52
C LEU A 16 -37.80 -15.30 37.96
N THR A 17 -36.81 -15.14 38.85
CA THR A 17 -37.03 -14.97 40.31
C THR A 17 -35.76 -14.61 41.08
N THR A 18 -35.83 -13.42 41.71
CA THR A 18 -35.51 -13.04 43.11
C THR A 18 -34.23 -13.48 43.84
N ALA A 19 -33.48 -12.42 44.18
CA ALA A 19 -32.57 -12.14 45.30
C ALA A 19 -32.52 -13.08 46.52
N LEU A 20 -31.28 -13.31 47.00
CA LEU A 20 -30.97 -13.58 48.40
C LEU A 20 -29.83 -12.67 48.87
N VAL A 21 -30.09 -11.92 49.94
CA VAL A 21 -29.15 -11.09 50.70
C VAL A 21 -28.36 -12.01 51.64
N GLY A 22 -27.03 -11.85 51.68
CA GLY A 22 -26.16 -12.54 52.63
C GLY A 22 -25.03 -11.64 53.11
N LEU A 23 -25.10 -11.24 54.38
CA LEU A 23 -24.10 -10.46 55.12
C LEU A 23 -22.77 -11.22 55.16
N GLY A 24 -21.69 -10.57 54.69
CA GLY A 24 -20.32 -11.02 54.85
C GLY A 24 -19.53 -10.03 55.70
N ALA A 25 -19.00 -10.50 56.82
CA ALA A 25 -18.28 -9.75 57.83
C ALA A 25 -16.97 -9.12 57.32
N ALA A 26 -16.68 -7.92 57.81
CA ALA A 26 -15.44 -7.19 57.56
C ALA A 26 -14.25 -7.88 58.26
N THR A 27 -13.22 -8.22 57.51
CA THR A 27 -11.87 -8.54 58.00
C THR A 27 -10.97 -7.30 57.89
N PRO A 28 -10.01 -7.09 58.80
CA PRO A 28 -9.11 -5.95 58.74
C PRO A 28 -8.11 -6.13 57.60
N ALA A 29 -8.02 -5.15 56.71
CA ALA A 29 -7.02 -5.08 55.66
C ALA A 29 -5.64 -4.82 56.29
N MET A 30 -4.77 -5.82 56.28
CA MET A 30 -3.35 -5.61 56.51
C MET A 30 -2.74 -4.92 55.28
N ALA A 31 -2.12 -3.77 55.50
CA ALA A 31 -1.40 -3.02 54.48
C ALA A 31 -0.25 -3.87 53.92
N VAL A 32 -0.35 -4.23 52.64
CA VAL A 32 0.74 -4.84 51.88
C VAL A 32 1.66 -3.71 51.43
N PRO A 33 2.99 -3.77 51.65
CA PRO A 33 3.89 -2.75 51.14
C PRO A 33 3.79 -2.67 49.61
N SER A 34 3.49 -1.47 49.10
CA SER A 34 3.48 -1.18 47.68
C SER A 34 4.87 -1.42 47.12
N MET A 35 5.03 -2.50 46.36
CA MET A 35 6.14 -2.65 45.43
C MET A 35 6.14 -1.43 44.50
N PRO A 36 7.27 -0.74 44.28
CA PRO A 36 7.34 0.19 43.17
C PRO A 36 7.07 -0.64 41.93
N THR A 37 5.94 -0.37 41.29
CA THR A 37 5.72 -0.83 39.92
C THR A 37 6.73 -0.04 39.11
N GLU A 38 7.91 -0.62 38.92
CA GLU A 38 8.75 -0.28 37.78
C GLU A 38 7.85 -0.49 36.57
N ALA A 39 7.22 0.60 36.15
CA ALA A 39 6.78 0.76 34.79
C ALA A 39 8.04 0.56 33.96
N THR A 40 8.30 -0.70 33.60
CA THR A 40 8.99 -1.02 32.37
C THR A 40 8.19 -0.26 31.33
N THR A 41 8.68 0.92 30.99
CA THR A 41 8.51 1.49 29.67
C THR A 41 8.82 0.34 28.74
N ALA A 42 7.77 -0.32 28.26
CA ALA A 42 7.79 -0.96 26.98
C ALA A 42 8.43 0.08 26.08
N ALA A 43 9.71 -0.13 25.76
CA ALA A 43 10.38 0.65 24.76
C ALA A 43 9.43 0.61 23.58
N ALA A 44 8.83 1.75 23.26
CA ALA A 44 8.20 1.95 21.98
C ALA A 44 9.20 1.36 20.99
N GLU A 45 8.79 0.34 20.24
CA GLU A 45 9.54 -0.09 19.06
C GLU A 45 9.71 1.17 18.24
N CYS A 46 10.87 1.80 18.39
CA CYS A 46 11.12 3.15 17.94
C CYS A 46 10.77 3.18 16.47
N CYS A 47 9.74 3.96 16.13
CA CYS A 47 9.09 3.98 14.83
C CYS A 47 10.16 3.89 13.75
N THR A 48 10.07 2.92 12.85
CA THR A 48 11.03 2.82 11.74
C THR A 48 11.10 4.20 11.10
N GLN A 49 12.24 4.88 11.25
CA GLN A 49 12.38 6.24 10.75
C GLN A 49 12.01 6.26 9.27
N GLY A 50 11.04 7.11 8.93
CA GLY A 50 10.57 7.27 7.58
C GLY A 50 11.72 7.63 6.65
N LYS A 51 11.64 7.19 5.40
CA LYS A 51 12.63 7.51 4.37
C LYS A 51 11.91 7.91 3.10
N THR A 52 12.42 8.96 2.44
CA THR A 52 12.00 9.37 1.10
C THR A 52 13.23 9.46 0.21
N LEU A 53 13.12 8.90 -0.99
CA LEU A 53 14.14 8.99 -2.03
C LEU A 53 14.00 10.32 -2.78
N SER A 54 15.13 10.96 -3.06
CA SER A 54 15.17 12.06 -4.02
C SER A 54 14.97 11.50 -5.43
N VAL A 55 13.98 12.02 -6.15
CA VAL A 55 13.61 11.55 -7.48
C VAL A 55 13.27 12.72 -8.40
N HIS A 56 13.52 12.54 -9.69
CA HIS A 56 13.08 13.44 -10.76
C HIS A 56 11.66 13.06 -11.18
N TRP A 57 10.68 13.79 -10.65
CA TRP A 57 9.29 13.61 -11.05
C TRP A 57 9.05 14.11 -12.48
N VAL A 58 8.37 13.32 -13.30
CA VAL A 58 7.93 13.70 -14.63
C VAL A 58 6.46 13.34 -14.83
N ARG A 59 5.72 14.20 -15.53
CA ARG A 59 4.37 13.90 -16.01
C ARG A 59 4.47 12.94 -17.20
N GLN A 60 3.57 11.96 -17.31
CA GLN A 60 3.50 11.13 -18.51
C GLN A 60 3.15 11.98 -19.75
N ALA A 61 3.85 11.76 -20.85
CA ALA A 61 3.65 12.56 -22.06
C ALA A 61 2.35 12.21 -22.82
N THR A 62 1.93 10.94 -22.81
CA THR A 62 0.72 10.45 -23.51
C THR A 62 -0.13 9.56 -22.59
N SER A 63 -1.35 9.19 -22.99
CA SER A 63 -2.28 8.30 -22.25
C SER A 63 -1.64 6.98 -21.82
N TYR A 64 -0.78 6.40 -22.66
CA TYR A 64 -0.22 5.07 -22.44
C TYR A 64 1.18 5.08 -21.83
N TRP A 65 1.75 6.27 -21.58
CA TRP A 65 3.13 6.42 -21.10
C TRP A 65 3.27 6.51 -19.56
N CYS A 66 2.27 6.06 -18.81
CA CYS A 66 2.37 5.97 -17.36
C CYS A 66 3.50 5.03 -16.92
N GLY A 67 3.75 3.94 -17.65
CA GLY A 67 4.88 3.03 -17.42
C GLY A 67 6.24 3.68 -17.65
N PRO A 68 6.55 4.21 -18.85
CA PRO A 68 7.78 4.97 -19.11
C PRO A 68 8.03 6.11 -18.11
N ALA A 69 7.00 6.86 -17.76
CA ALA A 69 7.13 7.94 -16.77
C ALA A 69 7.44 7.39 -15.37
N THR A 70 6.75 6.34 -14.94
CA THR A 70 7.04 5.66 -13.66
C THR A 70 8.46 5.10 -13.63
N ALA A 71 8.88 4.42 -14.69
CA ALA A 71 10.24 3.88 -14.78
C ALA A 71 11.30 4.97 -14.71
N HIS A 72 11.11 6.12 -15.40
CA HIS A 72 11.99 7.28 -15.26
C HIS A 72 12.09 7.74 -13.80
N ILE A 73 10.96 7.91 -13.11
CA ILE A 73 10.93 8.34 -11.71
C ILE A 73 11.65 7.33 -10.81
N VAL A 74 11.40 6.04 -11.00
CA VAL A 74 12.03 4.97 -10.20
C VAL A 74 13.55 4.93 -10.43
N LEU A 75 13.98 4.96 -11.69
CA LEU A 75 15.41 4.98 -12.06
C LEU A 75 16.12 6.21 -11.50
N SER A 76 15.45 7.36 -11.49
CA SER A 76 16.01 8.62 -10.96
C SER A 76 16.40 8.57 -9.48
N ALA A 77 15.87 7.60 -8.71
CA ALA A 77 16.27 7.39 -7.32
C ALA A 77 17.74 6.98 -7.16
N ARG A 78 18.34 6.40 -8.23
CA ARG A 78 19.73 5.92 -8.23
C ARG A 78 20.55 6.40 -9.43
N MET A 79 19.94 7.15 -10.34
CA MET A 79 20.56 7.62 -11.56
C MET A 79 20.42 9.14 -11.64
N SER A 80 21.52 9.85 -11.81
CA SER A 80 21.52 11.29 -12.06
C SER A 80 20.96 11.65 -13.45
N LYS A 81 21.09 10.72 -14.41
CA LYS A 81 20.62 10.86 -15.80
C LYS A 81 19.82 9.62 -16.23
N PRO A 82 18.62 9.40 -15.66
CA PRO A 82 17.77 8.28 -16.05
C PRO A 82 17.32 8.45 -17.53
N PRO A 83 17.06 7.34 -18.26
CA PRO A 83 16.53 7.41 -19.61
C PRO A 83 15.22 8.20 -19.65
N THR A 84 15.02 8.98 -20.70
CA THR A 84 13.79 9.74 -20.94
C THR A 84 12.62 8.81 -21.23
N GLN A 85 11.38 9.30 -21.10
CA GLN A 85 10.19 8.54 -21.47
C GLN A 85 10.23 8.06 -22.94
N HIS A 86 10.80 8.86 -23.85
CA HIS A 86 10.98 8.48 -25.25
C HIS A 86 11.96 7.32 -25.42
N GLN A 87 13.05 7.29 -24.65
CA GLN A 87 14.00 6.17 -24.64
C GLN A 87 13.43 4.91 -24.00
N LEU A 88 12.44 5.08 -23.12
CA LEU A 88 11.73 3.98 -22.46
C LEU A 88 10.46 3.54 -23.20
N LYS A 89 10.04 4.22 -24.28
CA LYS A 89 8.72 4.02 -24.90
C LYS A 89 8.46 2.59 -25.38
N GLY A 90 9.51 1.83 -25.71
CA GLY A 90 9.39 0.43 -26.12
C GLY A 90 8.77 -0.48 -25.06
N MET A 91 8.74 -0.05 -23.79
CA MET A 91 8.00 -0.76 -22.74
C MET A 91 6.48 -0.49 -22.75
N ALA A 92 6.00 0.45 -23.55
CA ALA A 92 4.62 0.92 -23.58
C ALA A 92 3.88 0.54 -24.88
N GLU A 93 4.48 -0.31 -25.71
CA GLU A 93 3.97 -0.65 -27.02
C GLU A 93 3.59 -2.13 -27.02
N ASN A 94 2.27 -2.39 -26.96
CA ASN A 94 1.58 -3.41 -27.75
C ASN A 94 0.08 -3.48 -27.44
N ASP A 95 -0.41 -3.15 -26.23
CA ASP A 95 -1.84 -3.36 -25.88
C ASP A 95 -2.38 -2.38 -24.81
N GLY A 96 -2.09 -1.09 -24.92
CA GLY A 96 -2.68 -0.09 -24.02
C GLY A 96 -1.90 0.18 -22.72
N GLY A 97 -0.59 -0.10 -22.70
CA GLY A 97 0.30 0.33 -21.62
C GLY A 97 1.52 -0.56 -21.44
N THR A 98 2.11 -0.51 -20.25
CA THR A 98 3.30 -1.28 -19.89
C THR A 98 2.96 -2.56 -19.14
N HIS A 99 3.47 -3.69 -19.63
CA HIS A 99 3.37 -4.96 -18.92
C HIS A 99 4.43 -5.08 -17.81
N ARG A 100 4.12 -5.83 -16.74
CA ARG A 100 5.01 -5.99 -15.56
C ARG A 100 6.39 -6.58 -15.90
N THR A 101 6.45 -7.44 -16.92
CA THR A 101 7.71 -8.00 -17.44
C THR A 101 8.60 -6.93 -18.06
N GLU A 102 8.01 -6.01 -18.83
CA GLU A 102 8.72 -4.89 -19.45
C GLU A 102 9.20 -3.89 -18.42
N MET A 103 8.36 -3.57 -17.42
CA MET A 103 8.77 -2.72 -16.29
C MET A 103 9.99 -3.31 -15.58
N ARG A 104 9.93 -4.59 -15.17
CA ARG A 104 11.06 -5.27 -14.51
C ARG A 104 12.30 -5.27 -15.40
N ALA A 105 12.16 -5.67 -16.66
CA ALA A 105 13.28 -5.76 -17.60
C ALA A 105 13.95 -4.40 -17.82
N ALA A 106 13.18 -3.33 -18.01
CA ALA A 106 13.69 -1.98 -18.17
C ALA A 106 14.46 -1.49 -16.93
N LEU A 107 13.88 -1.67 -15.73
CA LEU A 107 14.51 -1.23 -14.49
C LEU A 107 15.84 -1.95 -14.22
N ASN A 108 15.85 -3.28 -14.36
CA ASN A 108 17.05 -4.09 -14.17
C ASN A 108 18.12 -3.81 -15.24
N LYS A 109 17.73 -3.64 -16.50
CA LYS A 109 18.64 -3.31 -17.60
C LYS A 109 19.34 -1.97 -17.37
N HIS A 110 18.60 -0.91 -17.04
CA HIS A 110 19.18 0.43 -16.93
C HIS A 110 20.01 0.64 -15.67
N LEU A 111 19.75 -0.12 -14.61
CA LEU A 111 20.55 -0.10 -13.38
C LEU A 111 21.65 -1.17 -13.34
N ASN A 112 21.75 -2.02 -14.37
CA ASN A 112 22.65 -3.17 -14.42
C ASN A 112 22.56 -4.02 -13.13
N THR A 113 21.34 -4.43 -12.78
CA THR A 113 21.04 -5.12 -11.51
C THR A 113 20.03 -6.26 -11.71
N GLY A 114 19.95 -7.16 -10.73
CA GLY A 114 18.89 -8.16 -10.60
C GLY A 114 17.86 -7.82 -9.51
N TRP A 115 17.91 -6.61 -8.94
CA TRP A 115 17.12 -6.24 -7.75
C TRP A 115 15.61 -6.25 -7.98
N TYR A 116 15.14 -5.79 -9.14
CA TYR A 116 13.70 -5.68 -9.38
C TYR A 116 13.11 -7.04 -9.73
N GLU A 117 12.11 -7.43 -8.96
CA GLU A 117 11.31 -8.62 -9.15
C GLU A 117 9.84 -8.28 -9.37
N ILE A 118 9.07 -9.24 -9.88
CA ILE A 118 7.62 -9.10 -10.02
C ILE A 118 6.96 -9.74 -8.80
N LYS A 119 6.28 -8.92 -7.99
CA LYS A 119 5.42 -9.41 -6.91
C LYS A 119 3.96 -9.24 -7.29
N THR A 120 3.18 -10.32 -7.16
CA THR A 120 1.74 -10.34 -7.44
C THR A 120 0.90 -10.39 -6.17
N ALA A 121 1.49 -10.82 -5.05
CA ALA A 121 0.84 -10.84 -3.75
C ALA A 121 0.72 -9.43 -3.16
N LYS A 122 -0.45 -9.12 -2.59
CA LYS A 122 -0.68 -7.87 -1.84
C LYS A 122 -0.12 -7.94 -0.41
N SER A 123 -0.11 -9.12 0.17
CA SER A 123 0.46 -9.38 1.48
C SER A 123 1.96 -9.07 1.48
N GLY A 124 2.43 -8.31 2.48
CA GLY A 124 3.84 -7.95 2.59
C GLY A 124 4.26 -6.71 1.80
N PHE A 125 3.36 -6.10 1.01
CA PHE A 125 3.69 -4.93 0.17
C PHE A 125 4.36 -3.79 0.94
N HIS A 126 3.87 -3.49 2.15
CA HIS A 126 4.50 -2.46 2.99
C HIS A 126 5.95 -2.81 3.36
N ASN A 127 6.18 -4.06 3.77
CA ASN A 127 7.51 -4.53 4.15
C ASN A 127 8.47 -4.49 2.96
N ASP A 128 7.98 -4.83 1.77
CA ASP A 128 8.75 -4.72 0.52
C ASP A 128 9.13 -3.26 0.23
N VAL A 129 8.17 -2.33 0.32
CA VAL A 129 8.45 -0.89 0.16
C VAL A 129 9.50 -0.42 1.17
N VAL A 130 9.34 -0.76 2.46
CA VAL A 130 10.33 -0.39 3.49
C VAL A 130 11.70 -0.97 3.15
N TYR A 131 11.76 -2.25 2.77
CA TYR A 131 13.00 -2.95 2.45
C TYR A 131 13.75 -2.32 1.27
N ASP A 132 13.04 -2.04 0.18
CA ASP A 132 13.59 -1.48 -1.05
C ASP A 132 13.99 -0.02 -0.89
N VAL A 133 13.10 0.81 -0.32
CA VAL A 133 13.35 2.24 -0.12
C VAL A 133 14.52 2.45 0.83
N LYS A 134 14.64 1.66 1.92
CA LYS A 134 15.82 1.71 2.81
C LYS A 134 17.13 1.52 2.05
N ARG A 135 17.12 0.72 0.98
CA ARG A 135 18.30 0.43 0.15
C ARG A 135 18.45 1.33 -1.06
N GLY A 136 17.55 2.30 -1.24
CA GLY A 136 17.62 3.27 -2.33
C GLY A 136 16.91 2.82 -3.60
N TYR A 137 16.08 1.77 -3.54
CA TYR A 137 15.26 1.32 -4.66
C TYR A 137 13.83 1.84 -4.47
N ALA A 138 13.36 2.67 -5.40
CA ALA A 138 11.94 3.02 -5.46
C ALA A 138 11.15 1.86 -6.05
N VAL A 139 9.87 1.72 -5.71
CA VAL A 139 9.03 0.61 -6.16
C VAL A 139 8.12 1.07 -7.30
N ALA A 140 8.13 0.37 -8.43
CA ALA A 140 7.11 0.56 -9.47
C ALA A 140 5.87 -0.28 -9.12
N ALA A 141 4.71 0.37 -9.00
CA ALA A 141 3.46 -0.30 -8.63
C ALA A 141 2.39 -0.10 -9.70
N GLY A 142 1.80 -1.21 -10.16
CA GLY A 142 0.61 -1.19 -11.01
C GLY A 142 -0.65 -1.08 -10.17
N ILE A 143 -1.54 -0.14 -10.51
CA ILE A 143 -2.83 0.06 -9.85
C ILE A 143 -3.97 -0.14 -10.84
N LEU A 144 -5.11 -0.60 -10.32
CA LEU A 144 -6.36 -0.72 -11.07
C LEU A 144 -7.48 -0.12 -10.23
N VAL A 145 -7.88 1.10 -10.57
CA VAL A 145 -9.02 1.79 -9.95
C VAL A 145 -10.27 1.45 -10.73
N ARG A 146 -11.34 1.04 -10.03
CA ARG A 146 -12.64 0.72 -10.63
C ARG A 146 -13.68 1.79 -10.26
N PRO A 147 -14.70 2.04 -11.11
CA PRO A 147 -15.81 2.91 -10.77
C PRO A 147 -16.42 2.56 -9.42
N GLY A 148 -16.71 3.57 -8.60
CA GLY A 148 -17.27 3.38 -7.25
C GLY A 148 -16.32 2.76 -6.20
N GLY A 149 -15.18 2.20 -6.61
CA GLY A 149 -14.23 1.52 -5.72
C GLY A 149 -13.21 2.43 -5.01
N PRO A 150 -12.39 1.89 -4.11
CA PRO A 150 -11.29 2.63 -3.48
C PRO A 150 -10.32 3.20 -4.53
N ARG A 151 -9.79 4.39 -4.26
CA ARG A 151 -9.00 5.17 -5.23
C ARG A 151 -7.99 6.10 -4.55
N PRO A 152 -6.91 6.48 -5.26
CA PRO A 152 -6.03 7.55 -4.80
C PRO A 152 -6.72 8.93 -4.74
N PRO A 153 -6.12 9.90 -4.02
CA PRO A 153 -6.61 11.27 -4.01
C PRO A 153 -6.69 11.89 -5.41
N GLY A 154 -7.80 12.57 -5.71
CA GLY A 154 -8.00 13.29 -6.98
C GLY A 154 -8.37 12.42 -8.19
N TYR A 155 -8.40 11.10 -8.06
CA TYR A 155 -8.82 10.20 -9.15
C TYR A 155 -10.33 10.29 -9.41
N PRO A 156 -10.77 10.21 -10.69
CA PRO A 156 -12.18 10.18 -11.03
C PRO A 156 -12.88 8.96 -10.45
N SER A 157 -14.15 9.12 -10.05
CA SER A 157 -14.95 8.07 -9.41
C SER A 157 -15.78 7.24 -10.40
N ASN A 158 -15.93 7.71 -11.64
CA ASN A 158 -16.87 7.21 -12.64
C ASN A 158 -16.20 6.43 -13.79
N GLN A 159 -14.91 6.13 -13.71
CA GLN A 159 -14.19 5.40 -14.76
C GLN A 159 -13.17 4.42 -14.20
N THR A 160 -12.80 3.44 -15.00
CA THR A 160 -11.68 2.54 -14.73
C THR A 160 -10.37 3.25 -15.08
N VAL A 161 -9.36 3.11 -14.21
CA VAL A 161 -8.01 3.62 -14.46
C VAL A 161 -6.99 2.51 -14.19
N ASP A 162 -6.32 2.06 -15.26
CA ASP A 162 -5.20 1.12 -15.21
C ASP A 162 -3.90 1.92 -15.37
N HIS A 163 -3.01 1.86 -14.38
CA HIS A 163 -1.96 2.87 -14.25
C HIS A 163 -0.73 2.37 -13.51
N TRP A 164 0.42 2.98 -13.80
CA TRP A 164 1.66 2.79 -13.07
C TRP A 164 1.99 4.02 -12.25
N VAL A 165 2.42 3.80 -11.01
CA VAL A 165 2.92 4.84 -10.10
C VAL A 165 4.25 4.41 -9.49
N ALA A 166 5.04 5.38 -9.03
CA ALA A 166 6.27 5.12 -8.28
C ALA A 166 6.01 5.31 -6.79
N VAL A 167 6.38 4.34 -5.95
CA VAL A 167 6.46 4.49 -4.50
C VAL A 167 7.89 4.83 -4.13
N ILE A 168 8.09 6.01 -3.56
CA ILE A 168 9.41 6.63 -3.38
C ILE A 168 9.77 6.86 -1.91
N GLY A 169 8.89 6.48 -0.99
CA GLY A 169 9.10 6.68 0.43
C GLY A 169 8.13 5.91 1.31
N TYR A 170 8.46 5.84 2.60
CA TYR A 170 7.58 5.33 3.65
C TYR A 170 7.75 6.17 4.93
N ASP A 171 6.74 6.17 5.78
CA ASP A 171 6.73 6.77 7.12
C ASP A 171 5.66 6.08 7.97
N GLY A 172 6.07 5.34 9.00
CA GLY A 172 5.16 4.46 9.75
C GLY A 172 4.51 3.42 8.83
N ASP A 173 3.17 3.41 8.75
CA ASP A 173 2.38 2.55 7.86
C ASP A 173 2.06 3.20 6.49
N ARG A 174 2.52 4.44 6.29
CA ARG A 174 2.24 5.23 5.09
C ARG A 174 3.34 5.06 4.06
N ILE A 175 2.96 5.18 2.80
CA ILE A 175 3.86 5.24 1.67
C ILE A 175 3.71 6.55 0.92
N LEU A 176 4.80 7.03 0.35
CA LEU A 176 4.82 8.22 -0.50
C LEU A 176 4.80 7.79 -1.96
N VAL A 177 3.70 8.11 -2.65
CA VAL A 177 3.51 7.83 -4.06
C VAL A 177 3.88 9.07 -4.87
N ALA A 178 4.60 8.89 -5.96
CA ALA A 178 4.87 9.86 -7.01
C ALA A 178 4.11 9.42 -8.27
N ASP A 179 3.14 10.23 -8.67
CA ASP A 179 2.15 9.85 -9.68
C ASP A 179 2.35 10.63 -10.99
N PRO A 180 2.69 9.95 -12.10
CA PRO A 180 2.95 10.63 -13.37
C PRO A 180 1.69 11.13 -14.08
N VAL A 181 0.46 10.79 -13.63
CA VAL A 181 -0.79 11.27 -14.25
C VAL A 181 -1.18 12.68 -13.79
N SER A 182 -0.56 13.18 -12.71
CA SER A 182 -0.87 14.49 -12.12
C SER A 182 -0.89 15.61 -13.16
N GLY A 183 -1.99 16.38 -13.15
CA GLY A 183 -2.16 17.55 -14.01
C GLY A 183 -2.53 17.22 -15.46
N ARG A 184 -2.88 15.98 -15.79
CA ARG A 184 -3.41 15.62 -17.11
C ARG A 184 -4.92 15.91 -17.22
N PRO A 185 -5.47 16.05 -18.44
CA PRO A 185 -6.92 16.13 -18.64
C PRO A 185 -7.63 14.96 -17.94
N GLY A 186 -8.66 15.25 -17.13
CA GLY A 186 -9.36 14.28 -16.29
C GLY A 186 -8.67 13.93 -14.95
N PHE A 187 -7.44 14.41 -14.73
CA PHE A 187 -6.62 14.15 -13.54
C PHE A 187 -5.97 15.43 -12.97
N GLY A 188 -6.59 16.59 -13.22
CA GLY A 188 -6.08 17.90 -12.78
C GLY A 188 -5.93 18.02 -11.26
N ASN A 189 -6.76 17.30 -10.51
CA ASN A 189 -6.77 17.31 -9.05
C ASN A 189 -5.85 16.24 -8.42
N VAL A 190 -5.19 15.40 -9.23
CA VAL A 190 -4.23 14.42 -8.72
C VAL A 190 -2.94 15.14 -8.34
N PRO A 191 -2.48 15.08 -7.08
CA PRO A 191 -1.21 15.69 -6.68
C PRO A 191 -0.03 14.92 -7.27
N LYS A 192 1.08 15.61 -7.58
CA LYS A 192 2.31 14.98 -8.11
C LYS A 192 2.86 13.90 -7.17
N LYS A 193 2.74 14.16 -5.87
CA LYS A 193 3.13 13.25 -4.80
C LYS A 193 2.08 13.26 -3.71
N TYR A 194 1.79 12.12 -3.11
CA TYR A 194 0.86 12.03 -1.98
C TYR A 194 1.22 10.87 -1.05
N TRP A 195 0.95 11.09 0.24
CA TRP A 195 1.05 10.06 1.25
C TRP A 195 -0.28 9.32 1.40
N VAL A 196 -0.22 7.99 1.51
CA VAL A 196 -1.38 7.12 1.73
C VAL A 196 -0.98 5.93 2.59
N SER A 197 -1.89 5.40 3.42
CA SER A 197 -1.59 4.17 4.16
C SER A 197 -1.36 3.00 3.19
N ALA A 198 -0.41 2.12 3.49
CA ALA A 198 -0.17 0.94 2.68
C ALA A 198 -1.41 0.02 2.60
N SER A 199 -2.19 -0.03 3.68
CA SER A 199 -3.47 -0.73 3.74
C SER A 199 -4.51 -0.16 2.76
N SER A 200 -4.59 1.17 2.62
CA SER A 200 -5.47 1.79 1.63
C SER A 200 -4.96 1.56 0.21
N PHE A 201 -3.65 1.66 0.00
CA PHE A 201 -3.03 1.49 -1.31
C PHE A 201 -3.25 0.08 -1.90
N THR A 202 -3.09 -0.95 -1.07
CA THR A 202 -3.27 -2.34 -1.52
C THR A 202 -4.71 -2.66 -1.97
N ARG A 203 -5.71 -1.85 -1.60
CA ARG A 203 -7.09 -2.02 -2.08
C ARG A 203 -7.25 -1.77 -3.58
N TYR A 204 -6.38 -0.95 -4.18
CA TYR A 204 -6.37 -0.68 -5.62
C TYR A 204 -5.05 -1.08 -6.30
N LEU A 205 -4.13 -1.75 -5.58
CA LEU A 205 -3.00 -2.44 -6.21
C LEU A 205 -3.53 -3.52 -7.16
N LYS A 206 -3.01 -3.54 -8.38
CA LYS A 206 -3.40 -4.49 -9.42
C LYS A 206 -2.91 -5.89 -9.05
N VAL A 207 -3.84 -6.85 -8.96
CA VAL A 207 -3.51 -8.28 -8.84
C VAL A 207 -3.46 -8.85 -10.25
N TYR A 208 -2.37 -9.55 -10.56
CA TYR A 208 -2.29 -10.37 -11.75
C TYR A 208 -2.67 -11.80 -11.34
N VAL A 209 -3.78 -12.31 -11.87
CA VAL A 209 -4.05 -13.75 -11.82
C VAL A 209 -3.03 -14.44 -12.72
N ALA A 210 -2.44 -15.52 -12.21
CA ALA A 210 -1.43 -16.31 -12.90
C ALA A 210 -2.03 -17.08 -14.08
#